data_AF-A0A2N1UHR1-F1
#
_entry.id   AF-A0A2N1UHR1-F1
#
_cell.length_a   1.000
_cell.length_b   1.000
_cell.length_c   1.000
_cell.angle_alpha   90.00
_cell.angle_beta   90.00
_cell.angle_gamma   90.00
#
_symmetry.space_group_name_H-M   'P 1'
#
loop_
_entity.id
_entity.type
_entity.pdbx_description
1 polymer ?
#
loop_
_entity_poly.entity_id
_entity_poly.type
_entity_poly.pdbx_seq_one_letter_code
_entity_poly.pdbx_strand_id
1 'polypeptide(L)'
;MTGKQGFSLFEMLIVVAIMGVIALAAVPVAEITYVKTQETMLENNQDSVREAIMLWKRDCRNAVAGQLSDGYTLLFTIPDSRLYPPGLEDLVKPDANYSIYDRSDVGIATFYPKPYLNAIPADPFVGAPEWVVHCASGTSPGTYSSGITTLPANHVGVMDVSCVTDPARRRGFVTAIDGTKYQDW
;
A
#
# COMPACT_ATOMS: atom_id res chain seq x y z
N MET A 1 33.62 50.33 -35.91
CA MET A 1 33.63 48.85 -35.84
C MET A 1 33.92 48.49 -34.39
N THR A 2 32.87 48.23 -33.61
CA THR A 2 32.98 47.96 -32.17
C THR A 2 33.58 46.57 -31.97
N GLY A 3 34.76 46.51 -31.35
CA GLY A 3 35.48 45.27 -31.11
C GLY A 3 34.66 44.34 -30.22
N LYS A 4 34.42 43.11 -30.70
CA LYS A 4 33.84 42.04 -29.89
C LYS A 4 34.85 41.70 -28.79
N GLN A 5 34.54 42.06 -27.54
CA GLN A 5 35.28 41.56 -26.38
C GLN A 5 34.97 40.07 -26.22
N GLY A 6 35.97 39.23 -26.39
CA GLY A 6 35.88 37.79 -26.14
C GLY A 6 35.96 37.50 -24.64
N PHE A 7 35.23 36.49 -24.18
CA PHE A 7 35.25 36.01 -22.79
C PHE A 7 36.67 35.59 -22.36
N SER A 8 37.05 35.96 -21.14
CA SER A 8 38.32 35.55 -20.53
C SER A 8 38.23 34.14 -19.95
N LEU A 9 39.32 33.37 -20.04
CA LEU A 9 39.45 32.06 -19.37
C LEU A 9 39.18 32.17 -17.86
N PHE A 10 39.55 33.30 -17.25
CA PHE A 10 39.35 33.56 -15.83
C PHE A 10 37.86 33.73 -15.48
N GLU A 11 37.09 34.36 -16.36
CA GLU A 11 35.65 34.54 -16.18
C GLU A 11 34.91 33.19 -16.27
N MET A 12 35.31 32.35 -17.22
CA MET A 12 34.85 30.96 -17.30
C MET A 12 35.20 30.17 -16.04
N LEU A 13 36.42 30.34 -15.50
CA LEU A 13 36.87 29.67 -14.27
C LEU A 13 36.04 30.08 -13.05
N ILE A 14 35.76 31.38 -12.88
CA ILE A 14 34.90 31.88 -11.80
C ILE A 14 33.48 31.31 -11.93
N VAL A 15 32.91 31.29 -13.13
CA VAL A 15 31.55 30.76 -13.35
C VAL A 15 31.49 29.27 -12.98
N VAL A 16 32.46 28.47 -13.43
CA VAL A 16 32.51 27.04 -13.09
C VAL A 16 32.71 26.83 -11.59
N ALA A 17 33.53 27.65 -10.93
CA ALA A 17 33.72 27.58 -9.49
C ALA A 17 32.42 27.89 -8.72
N ILE A 18 31.70 28.94 -9.10
CA ILE A 18 30.40 29.30 -8.49
C ILE A 18 29.37 28.19 -8.73
N MET A 19 29.29 27.67 -9.96
CA MET A 19 28.40 26.55 -10.29
C MET A 19 28.73 25.31 -9.46
N GLY A 20 30.01 25.02 -9.24
CA GLY A 20 30.45 23.91 -8.39
C GLY A 20 29.97 24.06 -6.94
N VAL A 21 30.08 25.26 -6.37
CA VAL A 21 29.60 25.54 -4.99
C VAL A 21 28.09 25.38 -4.89
N ILE A 22 27.34 25.91 -5.85
CA ILE A 22 25.87 25.81 -5.87
C ILE A 22 25.43 24.35 -6.01
N ALA A 23 26.07 23.60 -6.92
CA ALA A 23 25.74 22.20 -7.15
C ALA A 23 25.91 21.38 -5.87
N LEU A 24 27.00 21.55 -5.14
CA LEU A 24 27.25 20.84 -3.88
C LEU A 24 26.22 21.18 -2.79
N ALA A 25 25.76 22.43 -2.73
CA ALA A 25 24.73 22.84 -1.78
C ALA A 25 23.33 22.27 -2.12
N ALA A 26 23.05 21.98 -3.40
CA ALA A 26 21.74 21.52 -3.86
C ALA A 26 21.49 20.02 -3.65
N VAL A 27 22.53 19.17 -3.72
CA VAL A 27 22.40 17.70 -3.60
C VAL A 27 21.64 17.23 -2.35
N PRO A 28 22.00 17.62 -1.11
CA PRO A 28 21.32 17.11 0.08
C PRO A 28 19.85 17.51 0.16
N VAL A 29 19.50 18.68 -0.40
CA VAL A 29 18.11 19.15 -0.47
C VAL A 29 17.29 18.27 -1.41
N ALA A 30 17.88 17.90 -2.56
CA ALA A 30 17.22 17.03 -3.53
C ALA A 30 16.97 15.62 -2.96
N GLU A 31 17.94 15.05 -2.23
CA GLU A 31 17.79 13.73 -1.59
C GLU A 31 16.66 13.71 -0.54
N ILE A 32 16.61 14.71 0.34
CA ILE A 32 15.54 14.81 1.35
C ILE A 32 14.17 14.98 0.67
N THR A 33 14.11 15.79 -0.38
CA THR A 33 12.86 16.03 -1.12
C THR A 33 12.38 14.76 -1.81
N TYR A 34 13.31 13.97 -2.37
CA TYR A 34 13.00 12.68 -2.96
C TYR A 34 12.41 11.73 -1.91
N VAL A 35 13.08 11.54 -0.76
CA VAL A 35 12.59 10.65 0.30
C VAL A 35 11.22 11.08 0.81
N LYS A 36 11.01 12.36 1.12
CA LYS A 36 9.69 12.88 1.54
C LYS A 36 8.60 12.59 0.50
N THR A 37 8.92 12.75 -0.77
CA THR A 37 7.96 12.45 -1.86
C THR A 37 7.61 10.96 -1.88
N GLN A 38 8.60 10.08 -1.70
CA GLN A 38 8.37 8.64 -1.62
C GLN A 38 7.58 8.25 -0.36
N GLU A 39 7.81 8.90 0.78
CA GLU A 39 7.06 8.69 2.03
C GLU A 39 5.58 9.05 1.85
N THR A 40 5.29 10.24 1.31
CA THR A 40 3.90 10.63 1.01
C THR A 40 3.25 9.69 0.00
N MET A 41 3.98 9.19 -1.00
CA MET A 41 3.45 8.18 -1.93
C MET A 41 3.16 6.85 -1.22
N LEU A 42 4.00 6.44 -0.27
CA LEU A 42 3.84 5.20 0.48
C LEU A 42 2.58 5.25 1.32
N GLU A 43 2.39 6.31 2.11
CA GLU A 43 1.21 6.53 2.94
C GLU A 43 -0.07 6.52 2.09
N ASN A 44 -0.11 7.30 1.00
CA ASN A 44 -1.25 7.33 0.09
C ASN A 44 -1.57 5.95 -0.50
N ASN A 45 -0.54 5.17 -0.84
CA ASN A 45 -0.71 3.84 -1.41
C ASN A 45 -1.22 2.83 -0.37
N GLN A 46 -0.73 2.88 0.88
CA GLN A 46 -1.24 2.07 1.98
C GLN A 46 -2.69 2.45 2.31
N ASP A 47 -3.00 3.73 2.39
CA ASP A 47 -4.34 4.25 2.67
C ASP A 47 -5.34 3.85 1.58
N SER A 48 -4.94 3.88 0.31
CA SER A 48 -5.79 3.42 -0.79
C SER A 48 -6.17 1.93 -0.66
N VAL A 49 -5.21 1.08 -0.24
CA VAL A 49 -5.48 -0.35 0.01
C VAL A 49 -6.37 -0.53 1.24
N ARG A 50 -6.09 0.17 2.33
CA ARG A 50 -6.89 0.13 3.56
C ARG A 50 -8.33 0.59 3.31
N GLU A 51 -8.51 1.66 2.56
CA GLU A 51 -9.83 2.15 2.14
C GLU A 51 -10.58 1.09 1.35
N ALA A 52 -9.93 0.45 0.38
CA ALA A 52 -10.53 -0.63 -0.40
C ALA A 52 -10.97 -1.82 0.48
N ILE A 53 -10.15 -2.23 1.45
CA ILE A 53 -10.49 -3.28 2.43
C ILE A 53 -11.69 -2.85 3.29
N MET A 54 -11.71 -1.61 3.78
CA MET A 54 -12.82 -1.09 4.57
C MET A 54 -14.13 -1.05 3.76
N LEU A 55 -14.07 -0.63 2.50
CA LEU A 55 -15.21 -0.60 1.59
C LEU A 55 -15.73 -2.01 1.29
N TRP A 56 -14.85 -2.98 1.05
CA TRP A 56 -15.21 -4.40 0.93
C TRP A 56 -15.98 -4.87 2.16
N LYS A 57 -15.39 -4.69 3.35
CA LYS A 57 -16.01 -5.13 4.61
C LYS A 57 -17.39 -4.49 4.82
N ARG A 58 -17.53 -3.20 4.52
CA ARG A 58 -18.80 -2.48 4.61
C ARG A 58 -19.84 -3.06 3.66
N ASP A 59 -19.48 -3.25 2.39
CA ASP A 59 -20.41 -3.74 1.37
C ASP A 59 -20.80 -5.21 1.64
N CYS A 60 -19.86 -6.02 2.12
CA CYS A 60 -20.08 -7.38 2.59
C CYS A 60 -21.11 -7.42 3.74
N ARG A 61 -20.95 -6.56 4.76
CA ARG A 61 -21.93 -6.42 5.85
C ARG A 61 -23.30 -5.97 5.37
N ASN A 62 -23.35 -5.04 4.42
CA ASN A 62 -24.60 -4.57 3.82
C ASN A 62 -25.31 -5.69 3.04
N ALA A 63 -24.56 -6.56 2.36
CA ALA A 63 -25.12 -7.71 1.66
C ALA A 63 -25.76 -8.71 2.63
N VAL A 64 -25.11 -9.01 3.76
CA VAL A 64 -25.69 -9.85 4.83
C VAL A 64 -26.96 -9.22 5.39
N ALA A 65 -26.93 -7.91 5.68
CA ALA A 65 -28.06 -7.19 6.23
C ALA A 65 -29.26 -7.12 5.26
N GLY A 66 -29.00 -7.05 3.95
CA GLY A 66 -30.04 -6.90 2.93
C GLY A 66 -30.66 -8.20 2.43
N GLN A 67 -29.98 -9.34 2.54
CA GLN A 67 -30.48 -10.62 2.01
C GLN A 67 -31.40 -11.38 2.97
N LEU A 68 -31.45 -11.00 4.25
CA LEU A 68 -32.11 -11.76 5.30
C LEU A 68 -33.03 -10.84 6.12
N SER A 69 -34.23 -11.32 6.43
CA SER A 69 -35.23 -10.59 7.22
C SER A 69 -34.74 -10.21 8.62
N ASP A 70 -33.79 -10.98 9.18
CA ASP A 70 -33.13 -10.75 10.47
C ASP A 70 -31.67 -10.23 10.32
N GLY A 71 -31.35 -9.63 9.17
CA GLY A 71 -29.97 -9.49 8.67
C GLY A 71 -28.94 -8.89 9.63
N TYR A 72 -29.30 -7.87 10.43
CA TYR A 72 -28.37 -7.30 11.42
C TYR A 72 -28.08 -8.24 12.61
N THR A 73 -29.04 -9.09 12.99
CA THR A 73 -28.87 -10.05 14.09
C THR A 73 -27.92 -11.18 13.71
N LEU A 74 -27.88 -11.54 12.42
CA LEU A 74 -27.02 -12.60 11.90
C LEU A 74 -25.55 -12.17 11.79
N LEU A 75 -25.26 -10.86 11.79
CA LEU A 75 -23.88 -10.38 11.87
C LEU A 75 -23.16 -10.82 13.16
N PHE A 76 -23.90 -11.14 14.23
CA PHE A 76 -23.32 -11.63 15.48
C PHE A 76 -22.91 -13.11 15.44
N THR A 77 -23.40 -13.90 14.46
CA THR A 77 -23.04 -15.32 14.31
C THR A 77 -21.86 -15.51 13.35
N ILE A 78 -21.60 -14.53 12.49
CA ILE A 78 -20.53 -14.54 11.50
C ILE A 78 -19.21 -14.07 12.14
N PRO A 79 -18.12 -14.86 12.05
CA PRO A 79 -16.81 -14.40 12.46
C PRO A 79 -16.35 -13.20 11.62
N ASP A 80 -15.88 -12.14 12.27
CA ASP A 80 -15.49 -10.90 11.58
C ASP A 80 -14.42 -11.13 10.48
N SER A 81 -13.51 -12.08 10.70
CA SER A 81 -12.51 -12.50 9.70
C SER A 81 -13.07 -12.93 8.34
N ARG A 82 -14.31 -13.45 8.29
CA ARG A 82 -14.98 -13.87 7.05
C ARG A 82 -15.58 -12.70 6.27
N LEU A 83 -15.59 -11.50 6.85
CA LEU A 83 -16.11 -10.27 6.22
C LEU A 83 -15.03 -9.48 5.48
N TYR A 84 -13.78 -9.92 5.55
CA TYR A 84 -12.64 -9.35 4.84
C TYR A 84 -12.40 -10.07 3.50
N PRO A 85 -11.73 -9.43 2.52
CA PRO A 85 -11.37 -10.06 1.27
C PRO A 85 -10.41 -11.25 1.49
N PRO A 86 -10.51 -12.34 0.72
CA PRO A 86 -9.63 -13.49 0.90
C PRO A 86 -8.17 -13.19 0.50
N GLY A 87 -7.94 -12.39 -0.54
CA GLY A 87 -6.64 -11.87 -0.96
C GLY A 87 -6.72 -10.40 -1.38
N LEU A 88 -5.57 -9.79 -1.64
CA LEU A 88 -5.54 -8.41 -2.15
C LEU A 88 -5.97 -8.36 -3.62
N GLU A 89 -5.68 -9.40 -4.40
CA GLU A 89 -6.09 -9.54 -5.80
C GLU A 89 -7.62 -9.42 -5.98
N ASP A 90 -8.40 -9.85 -4.99
CA ASP A 90 -9.86 -9.73 -5.00
C ASP A 90 -10.35 -8.28 -4.96
N LEU A 91 -9.56 -7.35 -4.42
CA LEU A 91 -9.90 -5.93 -4.43
C LEU A 91 -9.86 -5.33 -5.84
N VAL A 92 -9.08 -5.93 -6.74
CA VAL A 92 -8.94 -5.47 -8.12
C VAL A 92 -9.87 -6.25 -9.04
N LYS A 93 -9.84 -7.58 -8.94
CA LYS A 93 -10.62 -8.47 -9.78
C LYS A 93 -11.24 -9.54 -8.90
N PRO A 94 -12.36 -9.23 -8.24
CA PRO A 94 -13.02 -10.22 -7.42
C PRO A 94 -13.70 -11.28 -8.25
N ASP A 95 -13.87 -12.45 -7.65
CA ASP A 95 -14.78 -13.48 -8.16
C ASP A 95 -16.23 -12.98 -8.20
N ALA A 96 -17.04 -13.59 -9.07
CA ALA A 96 -18.42 -13.18 -9.28
C ALA A 96 -19.28 -13.32 -8.01
N ASN A 97 -18.92 -14.23 -7.10
CA ASN A 97 -19.62 -14.45 -5.85
C ASN A 97 -18.62 -14.75 -4.71
N TYR A 98 -18.97 -14.28 -3.51
CA TYR A 98 -18.25 -14.52 -2.29
C TYR A 98 -19.23 -15.06 -1.23
N SER A 99 -19.12 -16.35 -0.91
CA SER A 99 -20.00 -16.99 0.07
C SER A 99 -19.55 -16.68 1.49
N ILE A 100 -20.47 -16.20 2.31
CA ILE A 100 -20.24 -15.84 3.70
C ILE A 100 -20.78 -16.96 4.59
N TYR A 101 -19.93 -17.45 5.48
CA TYR A 101 -20.25 -18.56 6.37
C TYR A 101 -20.28 -18.10 7.83
N ASP A 102 -21.12 -18.75 8.64
CA ASP A 102 -21.11 -18.58 10.09
C ASP A 102 -19.97 -19.37 10.76
N ARG A 103 -19.96 -19.37 12.11
CA ARG A 103 -18.99 -20.13 12.90
C ARG A 103 -19.07 -21.65 12.70
N SER A 104 -20.21 -22.17 12.25
CA SER A 104 -20.47 -23.59 12.03
C SER A 104 -20.23 -24.01 10.57
N ASP A 105 -19.61 -23.12 9.76
CA ASP A 105 -19.41 -23.27 8.31
C ASP A 105 -20.72 -23.45 7.52
N VAL A 106 -21.82 -22.89 8.03
CA VAL A 106 -23.10 -22.81 7.32
C VAL A 106 -23.11 -21.53 6.48
N GLY A 107 -23.41 -21.65 5.18
CA GLY A 107 -23.54 -20.50 4.29
C GLY A 107 -24.74 -19.63 4.65
N ILE A 108 -24.50 -18.37 5.02
CA ILE A 108 -25.54 -17.42 5.48
C ILE A 108 -25.97 -16.48 4.36
N ALA A 109 -25.00 -15.97 3.59
CA ALA A 109 -25.26 -14.96 2.55
C ALA A 109 -24.27 -15.12 1.40
N THR A 110 -24.62 -14.56 0.24
CA THR A 110 -23.72 -14.48 -0.91
C THR A 110 -23.47 -13.02 -1.28
N PHE A 111 -22.25 -12.56 -1.13
CA PHE A 111 -21.83 -11.23 -1.51
C PHE A 111 -21.39 -11.21 -2.98
N TYR A 112 -21.74 -10.16 -3.69
CA TYR A 112 -21.36 -9.92 -5.09
C TYR A 112 -20.41 -8.72 -5.14
N PRO A 113 -19.11 -8.94 -4.91
CA PRO A 113 -18.12 -7.87 -4.88
C PRO A 113 -17.99 -7.17 -6.23
N LYS A 114 -17.65 -5.88 -6.17
CA LYS A 114 -17.20 -5.08 -7.30
C LYS A 114 -15.70 -4.80 -7.16
N PRO A 115 -14.99 -4.42 -8.24
CA PRO A 115 -13.64 -3.87 -8.10
C PRO A 115 -13.64 -2.63 -7.19
N TYR A 116 -12.76 -2.64 -6.19
CA TYR A 116 -12.50 -1.52 -5.27
C TYR A 116 -11.25 -0.73 -5.67
N LEU A 117 -10.31 -1.39 -6.35
CA LEU A 117 -9.09 -0.80 -6.88
C LEU A 117 -8.96 -1.11 -8.37
N ASN A 118 -8.32 -0.21 -9.12
CA ASN A 118 -7.95 -0.48 -10.52
C ASN A 118 -6.73 -1.40 -10.61
N ALA A 119 -5.81 -1.28 -9.65
CA ALA A 119 -4.61 -2.09 -9.49
C ALA A 119 -4.12 -1.98 -8.05
N ILE A 120 -3.40 -2.98 -7.56
CA ILE A 120 -2.70 -2.87 -6.27
C ILE A 120 -1.52 -1.89 -6.45
N PRO A 121 -1.44 -0.81 -5.65
CA PRO A 121 -0.39 0.17 -5.79
C PRO A 121 0.98 -0.42 -5.44
N ALA A 122 2.02 0.15 -6.05
CA ALA A 122 3.39 -0.24 -5.77
C ALA A 122 3.91 0.41 -4.48
N ASP A 123 4.76 -0.31 -3.76
CA ASP A 123 5.57 0.31 -2.72
C ASP A 123 6.63 1.18 -3.41
N PRO A 124 6.68 2.51 -3.20
CA PRO A 124 7.57 3.42 -3.92
C PRO A 124 9.06 3.13 -3.67
N PHE A 125 9.42 2.59 -2.51
CA PHE A 125 10.80 2.25 -2.19
C PHE A 125 11.24 0.94 -2.84
N VAL A 126 10.32 0.03 -3.12
CA VAL A 126 10.60 -1.23 -3.82
C VAL A 126 10.45 -1.07 -5.34
N GLY A 127 9.46 -0.29 -5.78
CA GLY A 127 9.07 -0.13 -7.18
C GLY A 127 8.13 -1.23 -7.71
N ALA A 128 7.55 -2.03 -6.81
CA ALA A 128 6.66 -3.14 -7.16
C ALA A 128 5.48 -3.24 -6.18
N PRO A 129 4.33 -3.82 -6.58
CA PRO A 129 3.18 -4.01 -5.70
C PRO A 129 3.43 -5.20 -4.78
N GLU A 130 4.23 -4.95 -3.74
CA GLU A 130 4.64 -5.93 -2.76
C GLU A 130 4.33 -5.42 -1.36
N TRP A 131 3.56 -6.21 -0.62
CA TRP A 131 3.03 -5.82 0.68
C TRP A 131 3.14 -6.98 1.65
N VAL A 132 3.40 -6.67 2.91
CA VAL A 132 3.19 -7.61 4.01
C VAL A 132 1.71 -7.53 4.38
N VAL A 133 1.05 -8.67 4.46
CA VAL A 133 -0.40 -8.76 4.63
C VAL A 133 -0.71 -9.18 6.06
N HIS A 134 -1.54 -8.40 6.75
CA HIS A 134 -2.02 -8.74 8.09
C HIS A 134 -3.42 -9.33 8.01
N CYS A 135 -3.58 -10.51 8.59
CA CYS A 135 -4.82 -11.27 8.49
C CYS A 135 -5.81 -10.87 9.60
N ALA A 136 -7.10 -10.97 9.31
CA ALA A 136 -8.15 -10.75 10.31
C ALA A 136 -8.23 -11.89 11.34
N SER A 137 -7.73 -13.08 10.99
CA SER A 137 -7.55 -14.19 11.92
C SER A 137 -6.08 -14.62 12.02
N GLY A 138 -5.65 -14.99 13.21
CA GLY A 138 -4.28 -15.42 13.47
C GLY A 138 -3.33 -14.25 13.75
N THR A 139 -2.03 -14.53 13.87
CA THR A 139 -1.02 -13.55 14.28
C THR A 139 0.20 -13.51 13.37
N SER A 140 0.33 -14.47 12.44
CA SER A 140 1.44 -14.51 11.51
C SER A 140 1.08 -13.70 10.26
N PRO A 141 1.97 -12.83 9.76
CA PRO A 141 1.72 -12.09 8.55
C PRO A 141 1.83 -13.00 7.32
N GLY A 142 1.04 -12.68 6.29
CA GLY A 142 1.20 -13.18 4.93
C GLY A 142 2.00 -12.21 4.05
N THR A 143 2.08 -12.53 2.77
CA THR A 143 2.77 -11.69 1.78
C THR A 143 1.94 -11.56 0.52
N TYR A 144 1.94 -10.39 -0.07
CA TYR A 144 1.48 -10.18 -1.44
C TYR A 144 2.68 -9.84 -2.32
N SER A 145 2.88 -10.64 -3.37
CA SER A 145 3.95 -10.42 -4.34
C SER A 145 3.57 -11.06 -5.67
N SER A 146 4.02 -10.49 -6.78
CA SER A 146 3.76 -11.04 -8.12
C SER A 146 2.27 -11.26 -8.43
N GLY A 147 1.38 -10.46 -7.82
CA GLY A 147 -0.05 -10.51 -8.07
C GLY A 147 -0.83 -11.55 -7.24
N ILE A 148 -0.20 -12.18 -6.25
CA ILE A 148 -0.81 -13.26 -5.46
C ILE A 148 -0.63 -12.98 -3.97
N THR A 149 -1.71 -13.09 -3.19
CA THR A 149 -1.65 -13.12 -1.73
C THR A 149 -1.37 -14.55 -1.25
N THR A 150 -0.29 -14.72 -0.48
CA THR A 150 0.05 -15.96 0.22
C THR A 150 -0.20 -15.78 1.70
N LEU A 151 -1.23 -16.44 2.22
CA LEU A 151 -1.58 -16.42 3.64
C LEU A 151 -0.98 -17.65 4.36
N PRO A 152 -0.61 -17.52 5.64
CA PRO A 152 -0.27 -18.69 6.45
C PRO A 152 -1.47 -19.63 6.63
N ALA A 153 -1.20 -20.90 6.93
CA ALA A 153 -2.26 -21.87 7.16
C ALA A 153 -3.22 -21.41 8.28
N ASN A 154 -4.52 -21.67 8.10
CA ASN A 154 -5.58 -21.28 9.04
C ASN A 154 -5.75 -19.76 9.25
N HIS A 155 -5.17 -18.91 8.40
CA HIS A 155 -5.41 -17.48 8.40
C HIS A 155 -6.44 -17.13 7.31
N VAL A 156 -7.37 -16.24 7.63
CA VAL A 156 -8.54 -15.91 6.83
C VAL A 156 -8.73 -14.40 6.85
N GLY A 157 -8.96 -13.85 5.66
CA GLY A 157 -9.31 -12.45 5.47
C GLY A 157 -8.10 -11.54 5.58
N VAL A 158 -7.88 -10.69 4.58
CA VAL A 158 -6.89 -9.61 4.60
C VAL A 158 -7.47 -8.41 5.34
N MET A 159 -6.90 -8.10 6.50
CA MET A 159 -7.36 -7.00 7.36
C MET A 159 -6.62 -5.70 7.09
N ASP A 160 -5.31 -5.78 6.88
CA ASP A 160 -4.45 -4.63 6.70
C ASP A 160 -3.19 -5.00 5.90
N VAL A 161 -2.45 -3.99 5.47
CA VAL A 161 -1.16 -4.11 4.78
C VAL A 161 -0.11 -3.26 5.46
N SER A 162 1.14 -3.70 5.39
CA SER A 162 2.31 -2.93 5.79
C SER A 162 3.41 -3.10 4.73
N CYS A 163 4.40 -2.22 4.76
CA CYS A 163 5.49 -2.29 3.81
C CYS A 163 6.36 -3.55 4.05
N VAL A 164 7.11 -3.95 3.03
CA VAL A 164 8.15 -4.97 3.18
C VAL A 164 9.17 -4.54 4.24
N THR A 165 9.68 -5.45 5.07
CA THR A 165 10.63 -5.10 6.16
C THR A 165 12.09 -5.35 5.80
N ASP A 166 12.36 -6.11 4.72
CA ASP A 166 13.70 -6.44 4.26
C ASP A 166 14.46 -5.18 3.76
N PRO A 167 15.55 -4.78 4.44
CA PRO A 167 16.34 -3.61 4.05
C PRO A 167 16.97 -3.74 2.67
N ALA A 168 17.32 -4.96 2.23
CA ALA A 168 17.95 -5.18 0.92
C ALA A 168 16.98 -4.83 -0.20
N ARG A 169 15.71 -5.23 -0.06
CA ARG A 169 14.66 -4.92 -1.04
C ARG A 169 14.30 -3.44 -1.08
N ARG A 170 14.40 -2.76 0.06
CA ARG A 170 14.12 -1.32 0.20
C ARG A 170 15.33 -0.42 0.02
N ARG A 171 16.48 -0.95 -0.42
CA ARG A 171 17.73 -0.19 -0.59
C ARG A 171 18.13 0.59 0.67
N GLY A 172 17.82 0.06 1.86
CA GLY A 172 18.09 0.68 3.15
C GLY A 172 17.01 1.65 3.67
N PHE A 173 15.98 1.96 2.89
CA PHE A 173 14.87 2.83 3.31
C PHE A 173 13.86 2.08 4.19
N VAL A 174 14.17 1.85 5.45
CA VAL A 174 13.28 1.15 6.42
C VAL A 174 12.72 2.05 7.51
N THR A 175 13.32 3.22 7.68
CA THR A 175 12.97 4.21 8.70
C THR A 175 12.70 5.53 8.01
N ALA A 176 11.66 6.20 8.46
CA ALA A 176 11.25 7.50 8.00
C ALA A 176 12.20 8.60 8.49
N ILE A 177 12.07 9.78 7.87
CA ILE A 177 12.85 10.97 8.25
C ILE A 177 12.61 11.37 9.72
N ASP A 178 11.44 11.07 10.28
CA ASP A 178 11.09 11.34 11.67
C ASP A 178 11.57 10.27 12.67
N GLY A 179 12.16 9.17 12.18
CA GLY A 179 12.66 8.06 12.99
C GLY A 179 11.66 6.92 13.21
N THR A 180 10.41 7.02 12.75
CA THR A 180 9.45 5.93 12.78
C THR A 180 9.76 4.87 11.72
N LYS A 181 9.34 3.62 11.92
CA LYS A 181 9.55 2.57 10.92
C LYS A 181 8.37 2.53 9.96
N TYR A 182 8.64 2.42 8.66
CA TYR A 182 7.60 2.32 7.64
C TYR A 182 6.67 1.10 7.81
N GLN A 183 7.14 0.06 8.49
CA GLN A 183 6.33 -1.14 8.76
C GLN A 183 5.21 -0.87 9.80
N ASP A 184 5.38 0.16 10.63
CA ASP A 184 4.45 0.53 11.70
C ASP A 184 3.42 1.57 11.20
N TRP A 185 3.56 2.01 9.95
CA TRP A 185 2.66 2.93 9.26
C TRP A 185 1.45 2.22 8.70
#